data_AF-A0A016S4F2-F1
#
_entry.id   AF-A0A016S4F2-F1
#
_cell.length_a   1.000
_cell.length_b   1.000
_cell.length_c   1.000
_cell.angle_alpha   90.00
_cell.angle_beta   90.00
_cell.angle_gamma   90.00
#
_symmetry.space_group_name_H-M   'P 1'
#
loop_
_entity.id
_entity.type
_entity.pdbx_description
1 polymer ?
#
loop_
_entity_poly.entity_id
_entity_poly.type
_entity_poly.pdbx_seq_one_letter_code
_entity_poly.pdbx_strand_id
1 'polypeptide(L)'
;MIAGYDKRGPQIFKVDSDGDRCQLQVCSVGSGSLNAYGVLDTHYKRKMTDEEALKLGRRAIMHATYRDSGSGGVCNMVHITPKEKIRLPAIDVSKLWYEFADELGRDIAYEPRDD
;
A
#
# COMPACT_ATOMS: atom_id res chain seq x y z
N MET A 1 11.29 5.06 -5.81
CA MET A 1 11.58 4.59 -4.44
C MET A 1 12.51 3.39 -4.50
N ILE A 2 13.52 3.35 -3.65
CA ILE A 2 14.40 2.20 -3.43
C ILE A 2 14.17 1.71 -2.00
N ALA A 3 13.77 0.45 -1.83
CA ALA A 3 13.53 -0.17 -0.54
C ALA A 3 14.39 -1.43 -0.40
N GLY A 4 14.95 -1.66 0.79
CA GLY A 4 15.80 -2.80 1.04
C GLY A 4 16.14 -2.98 2.51
N TYR A 5 16.84 -4.07 2.80
CA TYR A 5 17.38 -4.38 4.12
C TYR A 5 18.89 -4.60 3.98
N ASP A 6 19.69 -3.86 4.75
CA ASP A 6 21.14 -4.00 4.77
C ASP A 6 21.69 -4.15 6.20
N LYS A 7 23.02 -4.06 6.36
CA LYS A 7 23.67 -4.16 7.67
C LYS A 7 23.23 -3.07 8.67
N ARG A 8 22.60 -1.98 8.20
CA ARG A 8 22.08 -0.88 9.02
C ARG A 8 20.58 -1.03 9.31
N GLY A 9 19.93 -2.07 8.79
CA GLY A 9 18.52 -2.35 8.97
C GLY A 9 17.66 -2.03 7.74
N PRO A 10 16.32 -1.96 7.90
CA PRO A 10 15.41 -1.63 6.82
C PRO A 10 15.51 -0.15 6.45
N GLN A 11 15.60 0.15 5.16
CA GLN A 11 15.72 1.53 4.67
C GLN A 11 14.88 1.75 3.42
N ILE A 12 14.30 2.95 3.31
CA ILE A 12 13.57 3.43 2.14
C ILE A 12 14.15 4.77 1.72
N PHE A 13 14.48 4.89 0.43
CA PHE A 13 14.92 6.12 -0.20
C PHE A 13 13.93 6.53 -1.29
N LYS A 14 13.39 7.75 -1.19
CA LYS A 14 12.77 8.44 -2.33
C LYS A 14 13.90 9.00 -3.20
N VAL A 15 13.84 8.67 -4.48
CA VAL A 15 14.71 9.19 -5.53
C VAL A 15 13.80 9.62 -6.67
N ASP A 16 14.03 10.80 -7.23
CA ASP A 16 13.28 11.34 -8.35
C ASP A 16 14.18 11.90 -9.46
N SER A 17 13.55 12.39 -10.53
CA SER A 17 14.21 12.91 -11.73
C SER A 17 14.91 14.24 -11.52
N ASP A 18 14.58 14.96 -10.44
CA ASP A 18 15.17 16.27 -10.14
C ASP A 18 16.53 16.12 -9.42
N GLY A 19 16.92 14.87 -9.12
CA GLY A 19 18.16 14.52 -8.44
C GLY A 19 18.02 14.43 -6.93
N ASP A 20 16.80 14.59 -6.38
CA ASP A 20 16.59 14.49 -4.94
C ASP A 20 16.76 13.05 -4.46
N ARG A 21 17.39 12.91 -3.30
CA ARG A 21 17.55 11.63 -2.58
C ARG A 21 17.25 11.81 -1.10
N CYS A 22 16.07 11.39 -0.69
CA CYS A 22 15.59 11.53 0.69
C CYS A 22 15.35 10.17 1.35
N GLN A 23 15.93 9.95 2.53
CA GLN A 23 15.62 8.78 3.36
C GLN A 23 14.33 9.04 4.14
N LEU A 24 13.37 8.12 4.04
CA LEU A 24 12.04 8.23 4.66
C LEU A 24 11.69 6.94 5.40
N GLN A 25 10.78 7.04 6.37
CA GLN A 25 10.19 5.87 7.05
C GLN A 25 8.97 5.33 6.30
N VAL A 26 8.19 6.24 5.70
CA VAL A 26 7.00 5.96 4.90
C VAL A 26 7.07 6.83 3.65
N CYS A 27 6.76 6.26 2.50
CA CYS A 27 6.85 6.94 1.21
C CYS A 27 5.67 6.53 0.32
N SER A 28 5.03 7.51 -0.31
CA SER A 28 4.02 7.31 -1.35
C SER A 28 4.28 8.27 -2.51
N VAL A 29 4.21 7.77 -3.74
CA VAL A 29 4.54 8.50 -4.97
C VAL A 29 3.52 8.21 -6.06
N GLY A 30 3.40 9.11 -7.03
CA GLY A 30 2.40 9.02 -8.11
C GLY A 30 1.14 9.86 -7.83
N SER A 31 0.19 9.84 -8.77
CA SER A 31 -1.04 10.64 -8.72
C SER A 31 -1.94 10.29 -7.52
N GLY A 32 -2.00 9.02 -7.13
CA GLY A 32 -2.76 8.55 -5.97
C GLY A 32 -2.08 8.79 -4.61
N SER A 33 -0.90 9.43 -4.59
CA SER A 33 -0.05 9.47 -3.39
C SER A 33 -0.71 10.12 -2.17
N LEU A 34 -1.42 11.24 -2.36
CA LEU A 34 -2.09 11.95 -1.27
C LEU A 34 -3.18 11.12 -0.59
N ASN A 35 -3.94 10.34 -1.37
CA ASN A 35 -4.96 9.44 -0.83
C ASN A 35 -4.32 8.31 -0.01
N ALA A 36 -3.21 7.74 -0.50
CA ALA A 36 -2.46 6.73 0.25
C ALA A 36 -1.85 7.31 1.54
N TYR A 37 -1.29 8.52 1.50
CA TYR A 37 -0.76 9.20 2.69
C TYR A 37 -1.83 9.41 3.75
N GLY A 38 -3.05 9.81 3.39
CA GLY A 38 -4.14 9.96 4.36
C GLY A 38 -4.41 8.69 5.19
N VAL A 39 -4.31 7.52 4.57
CA VAL A 39 -4.45 6.23 5.27
C VAL A 39 -3.18 5.90 6.08
N LEU A 40 -2.01 6.05 5.45
CA LEU A 40 -0.72 5.71 6.06
C LEU A 40 -0.46 6.56 7.30
N ASP A 41 -0.62 7.88 7.22
CA ASP A 41 -0.34 8.81 8.32
C ASP A 41 -1.30 8.60 9.51
N THR A 42 -2.52 8.12 9.24
CA THR A 42 -3.52 7.85 10.28
C THR A 42 -3.25 6.54 11.03
N HIS A 43 -2.77 5.51 10.33
CA HIS A 43 -2.76 4.14 10.86
C HIS A 43 -1.37 3.52 11.02
N TYR A 44 -0.32 4.10 10.44
CA TYR A 44 1.03 3.59 10.55
C TYR A 44 1.53 3.64 11.99
N LYS A 45 2.14 2.53 12.43
CA LYS A 45 2.84 2.42 13.71
C LYS A 45 4.22 1.83 13.45
N ARG A 46 5.23 2.31 14.19
CA ARG A 46 6.60 1.81 14.03
C ARG A 46 6.75 0.32 14.40
N LYS A 47 5.89 -0.19 15.28
CA LYS A 47 5.83 -1.60 15.66
C LYS A 47 4.46 -2.12 15.24
N MET A 48 4.43 -2.89 14.16
CA MET A 48 3.26 -3.58 13.64
C MET A 48 3.63 -5.04 13.44
N THR A 49 2.65 -5.93 13.52
CA THR A 49 2.83 -7.29 13.01
C THR A 49 2.88 -7.26 11.48
N ASP A 50 3.42 -8.32 10.88
CA ASP A 50 3.45 -8.44 9.42
C ASP A 50 2.03 -8.34 8.85
N GLU A 51 1.06 -9.01 9.46
CA GLU A 51 -0.35 -8.97 9.04
C GLU A 51 -0.95 -7.56 9.09
N GLU A 52 -0.71 -6.81 10.17
CA GLU A 52 -1.17 -5.42 10.31
C GLU A 52 -0.55 -4.53 9.22
N ALA A 53 0.75 -4.67 8.97
CA ALA A 53 1.48 -3.87 7.98
C ALA A 53 1.00 -4.18 6.55
N LEU A 54 0.78 -5.46 6.23
CA LEU A 54 0.25 -5.91 4.94
C LEU A 54 -1.19 -5.39 4.74
N LYS A 55 -2.04 -5.48 5.75
CA LYS A 55 -3.42 -4.94 5.70
C LYS A 55 -3.42 -3.43 5.50
N LEU A 56 -2.55 -2.70 6.19
CA LEU A 56 -2.39 -1.25 6.02
C LEU A 56 -1.96 -0.90 4.59
N GLY A 57 -0.97 -1.61 4.04
CA GLY A 57 -0.51 -1.40 2.66
C GLY A 57 -1.62 -1.60 1.64
N ARG A 58 -2.41 -2.67 1.78
CA ARG A 58 -3.57 -2.94 0.89
C ARG A 58 -4.63 -1.85 1.01
N ARG A 59 -4.94 -1.42 2.23
CA ARG A 59 -5.91 -0.35 2.49
C ARG A 59 -5.48 0.98 1.85
N ALA A 60 -4.21 1.35 1.98
CA ALA A 60 -3.67 2.58 1.40
C ALA A 60 -3.76 2.57 -0.14
N ILE A 61 -3.37 1.46 -0.78
CA ILE A 61 -3.46 1.31 -2.24
C ILE A 61 -4.92 1.33 -2.71
N MET A 62 -5.81 0.57 -2.06
CA MET A 62 -7.23 0.53 -2.41
C MET A 62 -7.85 1.94 -2.36
N HIS A 63 -7.60 2.70 -1.29
CA HIS A 63 -8.14 4.07 -1.19
C HIS A 63 -7.55 5.02 -2.24
N ALA A 64 -6.28 4.85 -2.60
CA ALA A 64 -5.68 5.59 -3.70
C ALA A 64 -6.36 5.26 -5.03
N THR A 65 -6.55 3.99 -5.36
CA THR A 65 -7.21 3.56 -6.61
C THR A 65 -8.68 3.95 -6.66
N TYR A 66 -9.37 4.05 -5.51
CA TYR A 66 -10.78 4.42 -5.49
C TYR A 66 -11.03 5.89 -5.85
N ARG A 67 -10.06 6.78 -5.56
CA ARG A 67 -10.23 8.24 -5.74
C ARG A 67 -9.42 8.81 -6.89
N ASP A 68 -8.31 8.19 -7.27
CA ASP A 68 -7.45 8.67 -8.34
C ASP A 68 -7.70 7.93 -9.66
N SER A 69 -8.16 8.64 -10.68
CA SER A 69 -8.38 8.09 -12.02
C SER A 69 -7.12 7.54 -12.70
N GLY A 70 -5.93 7.98 -12.27
CA GLY A 70 -4.65 7.48 -12.77
C GLY A 70 -4.17 6.17 -12.12
N SER A 71 -4.90 5.65 -11.13
CA SER A 71 -4.50 4.49 -10.32
C SER A 71 -5.57 3.40 -10.35
N GLY A 72 -5.21 2.13 -10.57
CA GLY A 72 -6.18 1.03 -10.61
C GLY A 72 -5.58 -0.34 -10.93
N GLY A 73 -6.46 -1.31 -11.23
CA GLY A 73 -6.08 -2.66 -11.66
C GLY A 73 -5.80 -3.60 -10.49
N VAL A 74 -4.53 -3.90 -10.23
CA VAL A 74 -4.14 -4.90 -9.23
C VAL A 74 -3.14 -4.35 -8.21
N CYS A 75 -3.38 -4.66 -6.93
CA CYS A 75 -2.45 -4.38 -5.84
C CYS A 75 -1.35 -5.45 -5.83
N ASN A 76 -0.15 -5.07 -6.26
CA ASN A 76 1.05 -5.90 -6.10
C ASN A 76 1.75 -5.55 -4.79
N MET A 77 2.08 -6.57 -4.00
CA MET A 77 2.70 -6.38 -2.68
C MET A 77 3.98 -7.21 -2.54
N VAL A 78 4.96 -6.61 -1.86
CA VAL A 78 6.25 -7.22 -1.58
C VAL A 78 6.58 -7.02 -0.11
N HIS A 79 6.97 -8.09 0.56
CA HIS A 79 7.50 -8.07 1.92
C HIS A 79 9.03 -8.26 1.88
N ILE A 80 9.78 -7.29 2.38
CA ILE A 80 11.25 -7.33 2.44
C ILE A 80 11.66 -7.62 3.87
N THR A 81 12.30 -8.75 4.10
CA THR A 81 12.84 -9.18 5.40
C THR A 81 14.37 -9.03 5.41
N PRO A 82 15.04 -9.26 6.55
CA PRO A 82 16.51 -9.28 6.58
C PRO A 82 17.15 -10.35 5.68
N LYS A 83 16.40 -11.38 5.28
CA LYS A 83 16.93 -12.55 4.57
C LYS A 83 16.44 -12.66 3.13
N GLU A 84 15.23 -12.19 2.86
CA GLU A 84 14.58 -12.42 1.58
C GLU A 84 13.58 -11.33 1.19
N LYS A 85 13.24 -11.33 -0.10
CA LYS A 85 12.18 -10.51 -0.69
C LYS A 85 11.06 -11.43 -1.14
N ILE A 86 9.93 -11.39 -0.46
CA ILE A 86 8.76 -12.22 -0.76
C ILE A 86 7.77 -11.39 -1.59
N ARG A 87 7.42 -11.87 -2.78
CA ARG A 87 6.33 -11.29 -3.58
C ARG A 87 5.04 -12.02 -3.23
N LEU A 88 4.06 -11.28 -2.75
CA LEU A 88 2.74 -11.81 -2.43
C LEU A 88 1.87 -11.91 -3.69
N PRO A 89 0.84 -12.79 -3.70
CA PRO A 89 -0.12 -12.84 -4.78
C PRO A 89 -0.75 -11.46 -5.03
N ALA A 90 -0.88 -11.10 -6.31
CA ALA A 90 -1.58 -9.88 -6.70
C ALA A 90 -3.07 -10.02 -6.40
N ILE A 91 -3.70 -8.92 -5.97
CA ILE A 91 -5.13 -8.89 -5.65
C ILE A 91 -5.78 -7.77 -6.45
N ASP A 92 -6.91 -8.07 -7.07
CA ASP A 92 -7.75 -7.07 -7.75
C ASP A 92 -8.20 -6.00 -6.75
N VAL A 93 -8.02 -4.72 -7.11
CA VAL A 93 -8.34 -3.61 -6.19
C VAL A 93 -9.84 -3.46 -5.94
N SER A 94 -10.69 -3.94 -6.86
CA SER A 94 -12.13 -3.99 -6.68
C SER A 94 -12.50 -4.98 -5.58
N LYS A 95 -11.86 -6.17 -5.56
CA LYS A 95 -12.04 -7.16 -4.48
C LYS A 95 -11.63 -6.59 -3.12
N LEU A 96 -10.51 -5.86 -3.07
CA LEU A 96 -10.08 -5.16 -1.85
C LEU A 96 -11.09 -4.11 -1.41
N TRP A 97 -11.71 -3.37 -2.35
CA TRP A 97 -12.73 -2.39 -2.00
C TRP A 97 -13.94 -3.04 -1.33
N TYR A 98 -14.45 -4.15 -1.88
CA TYR A 98 -15.57 -4.88 -1.26
C TYR A 98 -15.20 -5.44 0.12
N GLU A 99 -14.02 -6.02 0.28
CA GLU A 99 -13.51 -6.52 1.58
C GLU A 99 -13.52 -5.41 2.66
N PHE A 100 -13.01 -4.22 2.31
CA PHE A 100 -12.98 -3.10 3.25
C PHE A 100 -14.34 -2.41 3.42
N ALA A 101 -15.22 -2.45 2.42
CA ALA A 101 -16.57 -1.94 2.53
C ALA A 101 -17.40 -2.78 3.52
N ASP A 102 -17.27 -4.11 3.45
CA ASP A 102 -17.89 -5.05 4.37
C ASP A 102 -17.37 -4.86 5.81
N GLU A 103 -16.05 -4.72 6.00
CA GLU A 103 -15.45 -4.43 7.31
C GLU A 103 -16.00 -3.14 7.95
N LEU A 104 -16.33 -2.14 7.14
CA LEU A 104 -16.88 -0.86 7.60
C LEU A 104 -18.41 -0.87 7.74
N GLY A 105 -19.08 -1.97 7.40
CA GLY A 105 -20.55 -2.06 7.38
C GLY A 105 -21.17 -1.05 6.42
N ARG A 106 -20.51 -0.76 5.29
CA ARG A 106 -21.06 0.15 4.27
C ARG A 106 -22.22 -0.51 3.56
N ASP A 107 -23.28 0.25 3.33
CA ASP A 107 -24.36 -0.16 2.45
C ASP A 107 -23.85 -0.17 1.00
N ILE A 108 -23.79 -1.36 0.39
CA ILE A 108 -23.26 -1.58 -0.96
C ILE A 108 -24.45 -1.79 -1.90
N ALA A 109 -24.62 -0.89 -2.86
CA ALA A 109 -25.72 -0.98 -3.83
C ALA A 109 -25.58 -2.11 -4.86
N TYR A 110 -24.43 -2.78 -4.90
CA TYR A 110 -24.10 -3.82 -5.88
C TYR A 110 -23.28 -4.94 -5.24
N GLU A 111 -23.79 -6.16 -5.34
CA GLU A 111 -23.07 -7.37 -4.96
C GLU A 111 -22.23 -7.84 -6.16
N PRO A 112 -20.89 -7.90 -6.02
CA PRO A 112 -20.03 -8.42 -7.09
C PRO A 112 -20.36 -9.89 -7.33
N ARG A 113 -20.55 -10.25 -8.59
CA ARG A 113 -20.71 -11.65 -9.01
C ARG A 113 -19.31 -12.27 -9.18
N ASP A 114 -19.16 -13.51 -8.77
CA ASP A 114 -17.90 -14.28 -8.88
C ASP A 114 -17.72 -14.94 -10.27
N ASP A 115 -18.44 -14.47 -11.30
CA ASP A 115 -18.45 -15.03 -12.66
C ASP A 115 -17.25 -14.63 -13.54
#